data_AF-A0A242K4F2-F1
#
_entry.id   AF-A0A242K4F2-F1
#
_cell.length_a   1.000
_cell.length_b   1.000
_cell.length_c   1.000
_cell.angle_alpha   90.00
_cell.angle_beta   90.00
_cell.angle_gamma   90.00
#
_symmetry.space_group_name_H-M   'P 1'
#
loop_
_entity.id
_entity.type
_entity.pdbx_description
1 polymer ?
#
loop_
_entity_poly.entity_id
_entity_poly.type
_entity_poly.pdbx_seq_one_letter_code
_entity_poly.pdbx_strand_id
1 'polypeptide(L)'
;MCIRSQTYEEQSQIDLLRRLLVDEPFKDRLSGVSFVYASQEVSIQASGYFSFIEFFIRKGAHFGTYFLLAGSWFLGLKPRINQLGLTAVVSWLAATGYAALDELHQMFTGGRSPLFQDIALDSIGALTAVVLCLLIVGLKSRKK
;
A
#
# COMPACT_ATOMS: atom_id res chain seq x y z
N MET A 1 7.97 -36.10 12.19
CA MET A 1 6.99 -35.00 12.01
C MET A 1 7.43 -33.83 12.89
N CYS A 2 8.44 -33.05 12.46
CA CYS A 2 8.84 -31.81 13.16
C CYS A 2 8.11 -30.66 12.48
N ILE A 3 7.08 -30.13 13.13
CA ILE A 3 6.43 -28.89 12.69
C ILE A 3 7.42 -27.77 13.01
N ARG A 4 8.00 -27.24 11.95
CA ARG A 4 9.03 -26.21 11.93
C ARG A 4 8.49 -24.96 12.64
N SER A 5 8.98 -24.69 13.84
CA SER A 5 8.92 -23.35 14.44
C SER A 5 9.83 -22.45 13.61
N GLN A 6 9.35 -21.99 12.47
CA GLN A 6 9.93 -20.83 11.82
C GLN A 6 9.69 -19.67 12.81
N THR A 7 10.73 -19.32 13.57
CA THR A 7 10.86 -18.03 14.23
C THR A 7 10.76 -16.92 13.17
N TYR A 8 10.62 -15.65 13.57
CA TYR A 8 10.50 -14.46 12.70
C TYR A 8 11.58 -14.26 11.59
N GLU A 9 12.43 -15.26 11.36
CA GLU A 9 13.55 -15.36 10.44
C GLU A 9 13.18 -15.51 8.95
N GLU A 10 11.90 -15.70 8.59
CA GLU A 10 11.48 -15.69 7.16
C GLU A 10 11.14 -14.28 6.63
N GLN A 11 11.82 -13.26 7.15
CA GLN A 11 11.67 -11.87 6.73
C GLN A 11 12.98 -11.35 6.15
N SER A 12 13.28 -11.75 4.90
CA SER A 12 14.45 -11.25 4.16
C SER A 12 14.49 -9.71 4.03
N GLN A 13 13.37 -9.04 4.31
CA GLN A 13 13.23 -7.58 4.38
C GLN A 13 13.70 -6.98 5.73
N ILE A 14 13.43 -7.64 6.87
CA ILE A 14 13.85 -7.13 8.20
C ILE A 14 15.37 -7.17 8.32
N ASP A 15 16.01 -8.23 7.85
CA ASP A 15 17.47 -8.36 7.94
C ASP A 15 18.20 -7.31 7.12
N LEU A 16 17.67 -6.96 5.95
CA LEU A 16 18.18 -5.85 5.15
C LEU A 16 17.98 -4.52 5.86
N LEU A 17 16.81 -4.31 6.48
CA LEU A 17 16.50 -3.09 7.20
C LEU A 17 17.40 -2.92 8.43
N ARG A 18 17.69 -4.01 9.16
CA ARG A 18 18.65 -4.04 10.27
C ARG A 18 20.06 -3.65 9.83
N ARG A 19 20.48 -4.09 8.64
CA ARG A 19 21.79 -3.73 8.08
C ARG A 19 21.87 -2.31 7.57
N LEU A 20 20.76 -1.77 7.06
CA LEU A 20 20.72 -0.44 6.45
C LEU A 20 20.41 0.69 7.46
N LEU A 21 19.60 0.40 8.48
CA LEU A 21 19.23 1.34 9.56
C LEU A 21 19.79 0.91 10.92
N VAL A 22 21.09 0.60 10.97
CA VAL A 22 21.80 0.18 12.19
C VAL A 22 21.67 1.22 13.32
N ASP A 23 21.68 2.51 12.98
CA ASP A 23 21.70 3.61 13.96
C ASP A 23 20.30 4.07 14.42
N GLU A 24 19.23 3.33 14.10
CA GLU A 24 17.84 3.62 14.46
C GLU A 24 17.46 5.13 14.36
N PRO A 25 17.66 5.75 13.19
CA PRO A 25 17.53 7.20 13.05
C PRO A 25 16.12 7.69 13.43
N PHE A 26 16.05 8.82 14.14
CA PHE A 26 14.78 9.45 14.58
C PHE A 26 13.91 8.64 15.55
N LYS A 27 14.46 7.58 16.17
CA LYS A 27 13.75 6.77 17.17
C LYS A 27 13.06 7.60 18.25
N ASP A 28 13.72 8.62 18.80
CA ASP A 28 13.16 9.47 19.87
C ASP A 28 11.98 10.32 19.41
N ARG A 29 11.90 10.67 18.12
CA ARG A 29 10.75 11.40 17.57
C ARG A 29 9.58 10.47 17.25
N LEU A 30 9.90 9.24 16.86
CA LEU A 30 8.90 8.23 16.46
C LEU A 30 8.37 7.44 17.66
N SER A 31 9.06 7.42 18.80
CA SER A 31 8.64 6.70 20.01
C SER A 31 7.38 7.27 20.66
N GLY A 32 6.97 8.49 20.28
CA GLY A 32 5.69 9.09 20.68
C GLY A 32 4.51 8.71 19.77
N VAL A 33 4.74 7.99 18.67
CA VAL A 33 3.70 7.59 17.72
C VAL A 33 3.24 6.17 18.05
N SER A 34 2.04 6.07 18.60
CA SER A 34 1.35 4.81 18.88
C SER A 34 -0.07 4.87 18.34
N PHE A 35 -0.46 3.91 17.51
CA PHE A 35 -1.83 3.81 17.01
C PHE A 35 -2.23 2.33 16.87
N VAL A 36 -3.52 2.08 16.90
CA VAL A 36 -4.07 0.74 16.74
C VAL A 36 -4.38 0.50 15.27
N TYR A 37 -3.76 -0.52 14.68
CA TYR A 37 -4.02 -0.99 13.32
C TYR A 37 -4.45 -2.45 13.38
N ALA A 38 -5.62 -2.76 12.81
CA ALA A 38 -6.21 -4.10 12.82
C ALA A 38 -6.21 -4.81 14.18
N SER A 39 -6.58 -4.08 15.22
CA SER A 39 -6.62 -4.58 16.61
C SER A 39 -5.25 -4.94 17.20
N GLN A 40 -4.16 -4.49 16.58
CA GLN A 40 -2.79 -4.59 17.09
C GLN A 40 -2.22 -3.19 17.30
N GLU A 41 -1.45 -3.00 18.36
CA GLU A 41 -0.75 -1.75 18.60
C GLU A 41 0.47 -1.67 17.69
N VAL A 42 0.51 -0.65 16.83
CA VAL A 42 1.68 -0.33 15.99
C VAL A 42 2.42 0.79 16.68
N SER A 43 3.45 0.43 17.44
CA SER A 43 4.35 1.36 18.13
C SER A 43 5.75 0.76 18.21
N ILE A 44 6.77 1.62 18.31
CA ILE A 44 8.16 1.17 18.50
C ILE A 44 8.31 0.36 19.79
N GLN A 45 7.52 0.65 20.83
CA GLN A 45 7.54 -0.08 22.09
C GLN A 45 6.88 -1.47 21.99
N ALA A 46 5.82 -1.61 21.18
CA ALA A 46 5.10 -2.87 21.04
C ALA A 46 5.76 -3.85 20.04
N SER A 47 6.20 -3.36 18.87
CA SER A 47 6.70 -4.21 17.77
C SER A 47 8.18 -4.03 17.44
N GLY A 48 8.84 -3.04 18.04
CA GLY A 48 10.24 -2.71 17.76
C GLY A 48 10.42 -1.78 16.55
N TYR A 49 11.53 -1.03 16.53
CA TYR A 49 11.82 0.00 15.53
C TYR A 49 11.78 -0.55 14.09
N PHE A 50 12.46 -1.67 13.83
CA PHE A 50 12.55 -2.24 12.48
C PHE A 50 11.20 -2.73 11.94
N SER A 51 10.38 -3.38 12.76
CA SER A 51 9.05 -3.84 12.34
C SER A 51 8.11 -2.66 12.09
N PHE A 52 8.20 -1.62 12.94
CA PHE A 52 7.47 -0.37 12.73
C PHE A 52 7.83 0.27 11.40
N ILE A 53 9.12 0.47 11.09
CA ILE A 53 9.56 1.06 9.82
C ILE A 53 9.18 0.18 8.63
N GLU A 54 9.37 -1.14 8.71
CA GLU A 54 8.98 -2.07 7.65
C GLU A 54 7.48 -2.00 7.35
N PHE A 55 6.63 -1.87 8.38
CA PHE A 55 5.20 -1.67 8.22
C PHE A 55 4.94 -0.43 7.34
N PHE A 56 5.55 0.72 7.65
CA PHE A 56 5.38 1.93 6.82
C PHE A 56 5.93 1.76 5.40
N ILE A 57 7.10 1.14 5.24
CA ILE A 57 7.70 0.92 3.92
C ILE A 57 6.78 0.03 3.07
N ARG A 58 6.26 -1.07 3.64
CA ARG A 58 5.31 -1.94 2.93
C ARG A 58 4.03 -1.20 2.57
N LYS A 59 3.37 -0.55 3.53
CA LYS A 59 2.11 0.18 3.27
C LYS A 59 2.31 1.30 2.26
N GLY A 60 3.44 2.01 2.34
CA GLY A 60 3.81 3.03 1.36
C GLY A 60 4.09 2.45 -0.03
N ALA A 61 4.77 1.30 -0.10
CA ALA A 61 5.04 0.61 -1.37
C ALA A 61 3.75 0.16 -2.05
N HIS A 62 2.85 -0.51 -1.32
CA HIS A 62 1.53 -0.92 -1.83
C HIS A 62 0.71 0.29 -2.30
N PHE A 63 0.59 1.33 -1.46
CA PHE A 63 -0.06 2.57 -1.86
C PHE A 63 0.51 3.14 -3.16
N GLY A 64 1.84 3.18 -3.28
CA GLY A 64 2.55 3.67 -4.46
C GLY A 64 2.33 2.81 -5.71
N THR A 65 2.35 1.49 -5.60
CA THR A 65 2.09 0.58 -6.73
C THR A 65 0.66 0.72 -7.21
N TYR A 66 -0.33 0.73 -6.32
CA TYR A 66 -1.74 0.91 -6.72
C TYR A 66 -2.05 2.30 -7.25
N PHE A 67 -1.37 3.34 -6.74
CA PHE A 67 -1.39 4.68 -7.30
C PHE A 67 -0.92 4.68 -8.77
N LEU A 68 0.26 4.11 -9.04
CA LEU A 68 0.80 4.04 -10.40
C LEU A 68 -0.05 3.15 -11.31
N LEU A 69 -0.58 2.05 -10.79
CA LEU A 69 -1.46 1.13 -11.51
C LEU A 69 -2.74 1.83 -11.97
N ALA A 70 -3.44 2.50 -11.05
CA ALA A 70 -4.68 3.23 -11.34
C ALA A 70 -4.44 4.38 -12.32
N GLY A 71 -3.33 5.13 -12.16
CA GLY A 71 -2.93 6.17 -13.10
C GLY A 71 -2.63 5.63 -14.49
N SER A 72 -1.93 4.49 -14.58
CA SER A 72 -1.62 3.83 -15.85
C SER A 72 -2.88 3.31 -16.55
N TRP A 73 -3.80 2.70 -15.79
CA TRP A 73 -5.12 2.30 -16.29
C TRP A 73 -5.88 3.51 -16.86
N PHE A 74 -5.94 4.61 -16.10
CA PHE A 74 -6.63 5.81 -16.52
C PHE A 74 -6.05 6.37 -17.84
N LEU A 75 -4.73 6.48 -17.94
CA LEU A 75 -4.06 6.96 -19.16
C LEU A 75 -4.28 6.03 -20.35
N GLY A 76 -4.28 4.71 -20.13
CA GLY A 76 -4.50 3.70 -21.17
C GLY A 76 -5.96 3.59 -21.64
N LEU A 77 -6.93 3.83 -20.75
CA LEU A 77 -8.36 3.82 -21.09
C LEU A 77 -8.87 5.16 -21.61
N LYS A 78 -8.22 6.28 -21.28
CA LYS A 78 -8.59 7.63 -21.77
C LYS A 78 -8.76 7.71 -23.30
N PRO A 79 -7.91 7.13 -24.17
CA PRO A 79 -8.13 7.17 -25.61
C PRO A 79 -9.23 6.22 -26.10
N ARG A 80 -9.67 5.26 -25.29
CA ARG A 80 -10.71 4.26 -25.66
C ARG A 80 -12.10 4.63 -25.16
N ILE A 81 -12.19 5.35 -24.04
CA ILE A 81 -13.45 5.78 -23.43
C ILE A 81 -13.55 7.30 -23.55
N ASN A 82 -14.59 7.77 -24.25
CA ASN A 82 -14.77 9.20 -24.52
C ASN A 82 -15.27 9.98 -23.28
N GLN A 83 -15.84 9.28 -22.28
CA GLN A 83 -16.35 9.87 -21.04
C GLN A 83 -15.31 9.79 -19.91
N LEU A 84 -14.75 10.94 -19.53
CA LEU A 84 -13.71 11.03 -18.49
C LEU A 84 -14.15 10.47 -17.13
N GLY A 85 -15.40 10.71 -16.74
CA GLY A 85 -15.96 10.18 -15.48
C GLY A 85 -16.02 8.64 -15.48
N LEU A 86 -16.43 8.05 -16.60
CA LEU A 86 -16.47 6.60 -16.75
C LEU A 86 -15.06 6.00 -16.76
N THR A 87 -14.10 6.62 -17.45
CA THR A 87 -12.69 6.21 -17.44
C THR A 87 -12.14 6.21 -16.01
N ALA A 88 -12.44 7.24 -15.22
CA ALA A 88 -12.02 7.36 -13.83
C ALA A 88 -12.57 6.24 -12.95
N VAL A 89 -13.89 6.03 -12.99
CA VAL A 89 -14.55 4.98 -12.20
C VAL A 89 -14.03 3.59 -12.56
N VAL A 90 -13.92 3.28 -13.86
CA VAL A 90 -13.43 1.98 -14.33
C VAL A 90 -11.98 1.74 -13.91
N SER A 91 -11.12 2.76 -14.03
CA SER A 91 -9.70 2.64 -13.65
C SER A 91 -9.53 2.43 -12.16
N TRP A 92 -10.29 3.16 -11.34
CA TRP A 92 -10.28 3.02 -9.89
C TRP A 92 -10.83 1.67 -9.44
N LEU A 93 -11.95 1.21 -10.00
CA LEU A 93 -12.53 -0.10 -9.69
C LEU A 93 -11.60 -1.24 -10.12
N ALA A 94 -10.94 -1.14 -11.28
CA ALA A 94 -9.98 -2.14 -11.73
C ALA A 94 -8.77 -2.24 -10.79
N ALA A 95 -8.20 -1.10 -10.37
CA ALA A 95 -7.08 -1.07 -9.43
C ALA A 95 -7.47 -1.59 -8.04
N THR A 96 -8.64 -1.17 -7.53
CA THR A 96 -9.19 -1.62 -6.24
C THR A 96 -9.50 -3.12 -6.26
N GLY A 97 -10.08 -3.62 -7.36
CA GLY A 97 -10.32 -5.05 -7.54
C GLY A 97 -9.03 -5.86 -7.60
N TYR A 98 -7.99 -5.31 -8.24
CA TYR A 98 -6.66 -5.93 -8.24
C TYR A 98 -6.04 -5.95 -6.83
N ALA A 99 -6.19 -4.88 -6.05
CA ALA A 99 -5.74 -4.83 -4.65
C ALA A 99 -6.44 -5.88 -3.77
N ALA A 100 -7.76 -6.01 -3.92
CA ALA A 100 -8.51 -7.06 -3.24
C ALA A 100 -8.05 -8.47 -3.63
N LEU A 101 -7.75 -8.70 -4.92
CA LEU A 101 -7.20 -9.97 -5.37
C LEU A 101 -5.80 -10.23 -4.80
N ASP A 102 -4.93 -9.24 -4.71
CA ASP A 102 -3.59 -9.39 -4.13
C ASP A 102 -3.66 -9.77 -2.64
N GLU A 103 -4.51 -9.11 -1.86
CA GLU A 103 -4.75 -9.45 -0.46
C GLU A 103 -5.36 -10.85 -0.30
N LEU A 104 -6.25 -11.26 -1.21
CA LEU A 104 -6.74 -12.65 -1.25
C LEU A 104 -5.60 -13.64 -1.57
N HIS A 105 -4.70 -13.33 -2.51
CA HIS A 105 -3.53 -14.17 -2.79
C HIS A 105 -2.57 -14.25 -1.59
N GLN A 106 -2.36 -13.13 -0.88
CA GLN A 106 -1.57 -13.09 0.35
C GLN A 106 -2.23 -13.92 1.46
N MET A 107 -3.56 -13.95 1.53
CA MET A 107 -4.28 -14.84 2.45
C MET A 107 -4.02 -16.32 2.11
N PHE A 108 -4.07 -16.71 0.83
CA PHE A 108 -3.86 -18.10 0.42
C PHE A 108 -2.41 -18.58 0.60
N THR A 109 -1.43 -17.68 0.49
CA THR A 109 0.00 -18.04 0.49
C THR A 109 0.73 -17.69 1.79
N GLY A 110 0.30 -16.66 2.51
CA GLY A 110 1.02 -16.06 3.63
C GLY A 110 0.46 -16.34 5.02
N GLY A 111 -0.61 -17.15 5.14
CA GLY A 111 -1.18 -17.57 6.43
C GLY A 111 -1.69 -16.43 7.33
N ARG A 112 -1.90 -15.23 6.78
CA ARG A 112 -2.43 -14.06 7.48
C ARG A 112 -3.87 -13.79 7.05
N SER A 113 -4.69 -13.32 7.99
CA SER A 113 -6.04 -12.85 7.67
C SER A 113 -5.96 -11.57 6.83
N PRO A 114 -6.70 -11.47 5.72
CA PRO A 114 -6.73 -10.27 4.90
C PRO A 114 -7.30 -9.13 5.74
N LEU A 115 -6.56 -8.03 5.82
CA LEU A 115 -7.00 -6.85 6.54
C LEU A 115 -7.79 -5.97 5.58
N PHE A 116 -9.07 -5.75 5.87
CA PHE A 116 -9.88 -4.77 5.13
C PHE A 116 -9.25 -3.38 5.11
N GLN A 117 -8.46 -3.04 6.12
CA GLN A 117 -7.73 -1.77 6.21
C GLN A 117 -6.67 -1.64 5.10
N ASP A 118 -6.07 -2.75 4.67
CA ASP A 118 -5.03 -2.76 3.65
C ASP A 118 -5.63 -2.49 2.27
N ILE A 119 -6.70 -3.21 1.94
CA ILE A 119 -7.50 -2.96 0.74
C ILE A 119 -8.00 -1.52 0.72
N ALA A 120 -8.49 -1.00 1.85
CA ALA A 120 -8.98 0.38 1.94
C ALA A 120 -7.86 1.42 1.69
N LEU A 121 -6.68 1.21 2.27
CA LEU A 121 -5.52 2.09 2.09
C LEU A 121 -5.07 2.10 0.63
N ASP A 122 -4.99 0.93 0.00
CA ASP A 122 -4.62 0.78 -1.40
C ASP A 122 -5.66 1.39 -2.35
N SER A 123 -6.94 1.24 -2.01
CA SER A 123 -8.06 1.87 -2.73
C SER A 123 -7.99 3.40 -2.68
N ILE A 124 -7.56 3.98 -1.54
CA ILE A 124 -7.34 5.42 -1.40
C ILE A 124 -6.15 5.87 -2.27
N GLY A 125 -5.08 5.07 -2.34
CA GLY A 125 -3.95 5.33 -3.25
C GLY A 125 -4.37 5.34 -4.72
N ALA A 126 -5.13 4.34 -5.14
CA ALA A 126 -5.72 4.27 -6.46
C ALA A 126 -6.64 5.48 -6.74
N LEU A 127 -7.50 5.85 -5.78
CA LEU A 127 -8.41 6.99 -5.92
C LEU A 127 -7.64 8.31 -6.10
N THR A 128 -6.58 8.49 -5.30
CA THR A 128 -5.73 9.69 -5.34
C THR A 128 -5.09 9.84 -6.72
N ALA A 129 -4.60 8.76 -7.32
CA ALA A 129 -4.06 8.78 -8.68
C ALA A 129 -5.11 9.18 -9.72
N VAL A 130 -6.30 8.58 -9.65
CA VAL A 130 -7.40 8.88 -10.58
C VAL A 130 -7.83 10.35 -10.48
N VAL A 131 -7.96 10.89 -9.27
CA VAL A 131 -8.31 12.30 -9.04
C VAL A 131 -7.24 13.22 -9.61
N LEU A 132 -5.96 12.94 -9.37
CA LEU A 132 -4.86 13.73 -9.95
C LEU A 132 -4.87 13.69 -11.48
N CYS A 133 -5.06 12.51 -12.08
CA CYS A 133 -5.15 12.40 -13.53
C CYS A 133 -6.36 13.17 -14.10
N LEU A 134 -7.52 13.12 -13.43
CA LEU A 134 -8.69 13.90 -13.80
C LEU A 134 -8.41 15.41 -13.74
N LEU A 135 -7.78 15.89 -12.67
CA LEU A 135 -7.41 17.31 -12.53
C LEU A 135 -6.46 17.74 -13.65
N ILE A 136 -5.41 16.97 -13.93
CA ILE A 136 -4.45 17.28 -14.99
C ILE A 136 -5.14 17.34 -16.36
N VAL A 137 -5.99 16.36 -16.68
CA VAL A 137 -6.73 16.33 -17.96
C VAL A 137 -7.74 17.47 -18.04
N GLY A 138 -8.47 17.76 -16.96
CA GLY A 138 -9.42 18.87 -16.89
C GLY A 138 -8.74 20.23 -17.09
N LEU A 139 -7.59 20.46 -16.45
CA LEU A 139 -6.79 21.67 -16.62
C LEU A 139 -6.25 21.79 -18.06
N LYS A 140 -5.84 20.68 -18.68
CA LYS A 140 -5.37 20.67 -20.08
C LYS A 140 -6.50 20.96 -21.06
N SER A 141 -7.73 20.49 -20.80
CA SER A 141 -8.90 20.77 -21.64
C SER A 141 -9.39 22.21 -21.53
N ARG A 142 -9.15 22.90 -20.40
CA ARG A 142 -9.51 24.31 -20.21
C ARG A 142 -8.57 25.28 -20.95
N LYS A 143 -7.34 24.85 -21.26
CA LYS A 143 -6.31 25.66 -21.95
C LYS A 143 -6.33 25.54 -23.48
N LYS A 144 -7.11 24.61 -24.04
CA LYS A 144 -7.26 24.39 -25.48
C LYS A 144 -8.60 24.96 -25.94
#